data_AF-J2K7S3-F1
#
_entry.id   AF-J2K7S3-F1
#
_cell.length_a   1.000
_cell.length_b   1.000
_cell.length_c   1.000
_cell.angle_alpha   90.00
_cell.angle_beta   90.00
_cell.angle_gamma   90.00
#
_symmetry.space_group_name_H-M   'P 1'
#
loop_
_entity.id
_entity.type
_entity.pdbx_description
1 polymer ?
#
loop_
_entity_poly.entity_id
_entity_poly.type
_entity_poly.pdbx_seq_one_letter_code
_entity_poly.pdbx_strand_id
1 'polypeptide(L)' 'MLQCEPGSVSALKGTDDGWSADVEIVEIQRVPDTASVLASYRVHLDEQGELVGYERTRRYARGQIDR' A
#
# COMPACT_ATOMS: atom_id res chain seq x y z
N MET A 1 1.64 -5.98 12.55
CA MET A 1 0.88 -4.89 11.91
C MET A 1 1.86 -3.74 11.67
N LEU A 2 1.99 -3.27 10.43
CA LEU A 2 2.96 -2.21 10.07
C LEU A 2 2.69 -0.97 10.94
N GLN A 3 3.67 -0.49 11.69
CA GLN A 3 3.56 0.71 12.54
C GLN A 3 3.61 2.00 11.70
N CYS A 4 2.79 2.06 10.65
CA CYS A 4 2.80 3.11 9.64
C CYS A 4 1.37 3.57 9.38
N GLU A 5 1.19 4.86 9.05
CA GLU A 5 -0.12 5.38 8.68
C GLU A 5 -0.47 4.95 7.24
N PRO A 6 -1.68 4.41 7.02
CA PRO A 6 -2.17 4.15 5.68
C PRO A 6 -2.50 5.47 4.97
N GLY A 7 -2.06 5.60 3.72
CA GLY A 7 -2.31 6.77 2.89
C GLY A 7 -3.64 6.64 2.13
N SER A 8 -3.73 5.67 1.23
CA SER A 8 -4.88 5.50 0.33
C SER A 8 -4.99 4.04 -0.15
N VAL A 9 -6.18 3.67 -0.62
CA VAL A 9 -6.40 2.44 -1.40
C VAL A 9 -6.53 2.87 -2.86
N SER A 10 -5.63 2.42 -3.72
CA SER A 10 -5.58 2.81 -5.13
C SER A 10 -6.29 1.83 -6.06
N ALA A 11 -6.44 0.57 -5.64
CA ALA A 11 -7.18 -0.44 -6.38
C ALA A 11 -7.81 -1.47 -5.43
N LEU A 12 -8.97 -2.00 -5.81
CA LEU A 12 -9.63 -3.13 -5.14
C LEU A 12 -10.23 -4.04 -6.21
N LYS A 13 -9.98 -5.35 -6.11
CA LYS A 13 -10.44 -6.35 -7.06
C LYS A 13 -10.89 -7.63 -6.34
N GLY A 14 -12.05 -8.16 -6.71
CA GLY A 14 -12.46 -9.50 -6.32
C GLY A 14 -11.65 -10.58 -7.03
N THR A 15 -11.35 -11.65 -6.32
CA THR A 15 -10.64 -12.85 -6.78
C THR A 15 -11.46 -14.08 -6.42
N ASP A 16 -11.05 -15.25 -6.89
CA ASP A 16 -11.77 -16.50 -6.59
C ASP A 16 -11.73 -16.85 -5.09
N ASP A 17 -10.67 -16.44 -4.38
CA ASP A 17 -10.44 -16.77 -2.96
C ASP A 17 -10.61 -15.56 -2.02
N GLY A 18 -11.28 -14.49 -2.47
CA GLY A 18 -11.45 -13.26 -1.69
C GLY A 18 -11.13 -11.99 -2.47
N TRP A 19 -10.25 -11.14 -1.95
CA TRP A 19 -9.97 -9.81 -2.51
C TRP A 19 -8.47 -9.53 -2.63
N SER A 20 -8.12 -8.71 -3.62
CA SER A 20 -6.80 -8.09 -3.71
C SER A 20 -6.96 -6.57 -3.73
N ALA A 21 -6.13 -5.87 -2.95
CA ALA A 21 -6.10 -4.41 -2.93
C ALA A 21 -4.68 -3.88 -3.02
N ASP A 22 -4.51 -2.77 -3.73
CA ASP A 22 -3.27 -2.01 -3.72
C ASP A 22 -3.42 -0.82 -2.75
N VAL A 23 -2.56 -0.77 -1.73
CA VAL A 23 -2.61 0.20 -0.63
C VAL A 23 -1.31 0.99 -0.58
N GLU A 24 -1.40 2.31 -0.56
CA GLU A 24 -0.25 3.19 -0.31
C GLU A 24 -0.05 3.42 1.18
N ILE A 25 1.19 3.25 1.65
CA ILE A 25 1.60 3.43 3.03
C ILE A 25 2.76 4.43 3.09
N VAL A 26 2.77 5.30 4.09
CA VAL A 26 3.94 6.12 4.42
C VAL A 26 4.89 5.31 5.29
N GLU A 27 5.95 4.77 4.71
CA GLU A 27 6.97 4.03 5.49
C GLU A 27 7.89 4.98 6.27
N ILE A 28 8.21 6.15 5.71
CA ILE A 28 9.11 7.12 6.36
C ILE A 28 8.59 8.54 6.11
N GLN A 29 8.20 9.22 7.19
CA GLN A 29 7.88 10.66 7.17
C GLN A 29 9.17 11.50 7.13
N ARG A 30 9.23 12.53 6.27
CA ARG A 30 10.35 13.49 6.18
C ARG A 30 9.86 14.91 5.90
N VAL A 31 10.71 15.92 6.14
CA VAL A 31 10.46 17.33 5.82
C VAL A 31 11.46 17.80 4.75
N PRO A 32 11.01 18.44 3.65
CA PRO A 32 9.61 18.70 3.29
C PRO A 32 8.86 17.39 2.96
N ASP A 33 7.52 17.42 3.03
CA ASP A 33 6.68 16.22 2.84
C ASP A 33 6.94 15.47 1.52
N THR A 34 7.37 16.19 0.47
CA THR A 34 7.75 15.63 -0.83
C THR A 34 8.93 14.67 -0.75
N ALA A 35 9.76 14.76 0.29
CA ALA A 35 10.87 13.87 0.57
C ALA A 35 10.47 12.61 1.34
N SER A 36 9.21 12.50 1.81
CA SER A 36 8.72 11.30 2.50
C SER A 36 8.73 10.09 1.57
N VAL A 37 8.91 8.91 2.15
CA VAL A 37 8.97 7.65 1.39
C VAL A 37 7.64 6.94 1.49
N LEU A 38 7.01 6.74 0.34
CA LEU A 38 5.81 5.94 0.14
C LEU A 38 6.18 4.55 -0.34
N ALA A 39 5.34 3.59 0.00
CA ALA A 39 5.37 2.24 -0.55
C ALA A 39 3.97 1.82 -0.95
N SER A 40 3.84 1.14 -2.09
CA SER A 40 2.59 0.47 -2.43
C SER A 40 2.71 -1.00 -2.07
N TYR A 41 1.67 -1.49 -1.41
CA TYR A 41 1.52 -2.87 -1.00
C TYR A 41 0.35 -3.48 -1.75
N ARG A 42 0.55 -4.66 -2.33
CA ARG A 42 -0.55 -5.52 -2.69
C ARG A 42 -0.88 -6.38 -1.50
N VAL A 43 -2.12 -6.32 -1.05
CA VAL A 43 -2.65 -7.18 0.00
C VAL A 43 -3.63 -8.18 -0.60
N HIS A 44 -3.67 -9.36 -0.01
CA HIS A 44 -4.62 -10.41 -0.28
C HIS A 44 -5.45 -10.62 0.97
N LEU A 45 -6.76 -10.50 0.81
CA LEU A 45 -7.74 -10.74 1.84
C LEU A 45 -8.56 -11.97 1.47
N ASP A 46 -8.94 -12.78 2.44
CA ASP A 46 -9.91 -13.85 2.21
C ASP A 46 -11.34 -13.30 2.00
N GLU A 47 -12.30 -14.21 1.83
CA GLU A 47 -13.72 -13.87 1.66
C GLU A 47 -14.31 -13.07 2.84
N GLN A 48 -13.72 -13.19 4.04
CA GLN A 48 -14.14 -12.47 5.24
C GLN A 48 -13.44 -11.12 5.38
N GLY A 49 -12.46 -10.82 4.51
CA GLY A 49 -11.68 -9.59 4.54
C GLY A 49 -10.46 -9.67 5.45
N GLU A 50 -10.09 -10.86 5.94
CA GLU A 50 -8.91 -11.06 6.79
C GLU A 50 -7.64 -11.09 5.94
N LEU A 51 -6.57 -10.48 6.44
CA LEU A 51 -5.29 -10.42 5.72
C LEU A 51 -4.62 -11.80 5.67
N VAL A 52 -4.56 -12.39 4.48
CA VAL A 52 -3.92 -13.69 4.24
C VAL A 52 -2.56 -13.60 3.56
N GLY A 53 -2.25 -12.45 2.95
CA GLY A 53 -0.95 -12.23 2.32
C GLY A 53 -0.70 -10.77 1.97
N TYR A 54 0.57 -10.40 1.84
CA TYR A 54 0.94 -9.09 1.33
C TYR A 54 2.33 -9.11 0.69
N GLU A 55 2.54 -8.22 -0.27
CA GLU A 55 3.84 -7.93 -0.88
C GLU A 55 4.00 -6.43 -1.13
N ARG A 56 5.22 -5.92 -1.00
CA ARG A 56 5.53 -4.53 -1.38
C ARG A 56 5.88 -4.50 -2.87
N THR A 57 5.06 -3.82 -3.66
CA THR A 57 5.22 -3.78 -5.13
C THR A 57 6.15 -2.68 -5.58
N ARG A 58 6.20 -1.56 -4.85
CA ARG A 58 7.10 -0.43 -5.15
C ARG A 58 7.41 0.42 -3.92
N ARG A 59 8.48 1.21 -4.03
CA ARG A 59 8.90 2.21 -3.05
C ARG A 59 9.42 3.45 -3.77
N TYR A 60 8.95 4.63 -3.38
CA TYR A 60 9.25 5.88 -4.08
C TYR A 60 9.16 7.08 -3.12
N ALA A 61 9.76 8.20 -3.51
CA ALA A 61 9.56 9.46 -2.80
C ALA A 61 8.19 10.05 -3.16
N ARG A 62 7.49 10.68 -2.20
CA ARG A 62 6.15 11.26 -2.40
C ARG A 62 6.11 12.26 -3.57
N GLY A 63 7.17 13.03 -3.78
CA GLY A 63 7.27 13.97 -4.90
C GLY A 63 7.57 13.34 -6.27
N GLN A 64 7.76 12.02 -6.36
CA GLN A 64 8.04 11.35 -7.61
C GLN A 64 6.74 11.11 -8.38
N ILE A 65 6.69 11.61 -9.62
CA ILE A 65 5.62 11.28 -10.58
C ILE A 65 6.08 10.02 -11.31
N ASP A 66 5.23 8.99 -11.38
CA ASP A 66 5.49 7.81 -12.22
C ASP A 66 5.76 8.29 -13.65
N ARG A 67 6.88 7.87 -14.23
CA ARG A 67 7.26 8.20 -15.61
C ARG A 67 6.94 7.04 -16.53
#